data_AF-A0A6J1W5D7-F1
#
_entry.id   AF-A0A6J1W5D7-F1
#
_cell.length_a   1.000
_cell.length_b   1.000
_cell.length_c   1.000
_cell.angle_alpha   90.00
_cell.angle_beta   90.00
_cell.angle_gamma   90.00
#
_symmetry.space_group_name_H-M   'P 1'
#
loop_
_entity.id
_entity.type
_entity.pdbx_description
1 polymer ?
#
loop_
_entity_poly.entity_id
_entity_poly.type
_entity_poly.pdbx_seq_one_letter_code
_entity_poly.pdbx_strand_id
1 'polypeptide(L)'
;WVFKAQDGLKATQEKMLPLLISVLLVASAAGCGQPAYPAHSRVVNGEDTVPYSWPWQVSLQYEKNGAFHHTCGGSLIAPDWVMTAAHCIS
;
A
#
# COMPACT_ATOMS: atom_id res chain seq x y z
N TRP A 1 2.75 2.29 13.97
CA TRP A 1 1.29 2.38 14.17
C TRP A 1 0.63 1.96 12.87
N VAL A 2 -0.38 1.08 12.95
CA VAL A 2 -1.04 0.48 11.79
C VAL A 2 -2.50 0.90 11.83
N PHE A 3 -2.99 1.55 10.77
CA PHE A 3 -4.37 2.00 10.69
C PHE A 3 -5.02 1.52 9.40
N LYS A 4 -6.36 1.43 9.42
CA LYS A 4 -7.13 0.98 8.27
C LYS A 4 -7.29 2.15 7.27
N ALA A 5 -6.74 2.04 6.06
CA ALA A 5 -7.05 2.94 4.96
C ALA A 5 -8.53 2.75 4.56
N GLN A 6 -9.25 3.84 4.31
CA GLN A 6 -10.66 3.78 3.96
C GLN A 6 -10.84 3.55 2.47
N ASP A 7 -11.14 2.31 2.10
CA ASP A 7 -11.50 1.96 0.73
C ASP A 7 -13.00 1.66 0.63
N GLY A 8 -13.64 2.25 -0.38
CA GLY A 8 -15.09 2.21 -0.63
C GLY A 8 -15.56 1.05 -1.52
N LEU A 9 -15.14 -0.19 -1.30
CA LEU A 9 -15.72 -1.34 -2.03
C LEU A 9 -15.72 -2.63 -1.21
N LYS A 10 -16.91 -3.09 -0.79
CA LYS A 10 -17.15 -4.44 -0.28
C LYS A 10 -17.47 -5.38 -1.43
N ALA A 11 -16.73 -6.47 -1.60
CA ALA A 11 -17.11 -7.55 -2.52
C ALA A 11 -17.43 -8.83 -1.73
N THR A 12 -18.61 -9.37 -2.02
CA THR A 12 -19.34 -10.42 -1.29
C THR A 12 -18.85 -11.82 -1.64
N GLN A 13 -18.57 -12.63 -0.62
CA GLN A 13 -18.21 -14.05 -0.66
C GLN A 13 -19.47 -14.91 -0.79
N GLU A 14 -19.50 -15.94 -1.65
CA GLU A 14 -20.28 -17.21 -1.53
C GLU A 14 -20.27 -17.93 -2.90
N LYS A 15 -19.84 -19.22 -2.98
CA LYS A 15 -19.78 -20.15 -4.15
C LYS A 15 -18.41 -20.34 -4.84
N MET A 16 -17.41 -20.99 -4.21
CA MET A 16 -16.12 -21.21 -4.90
C MET A 16 -15.28 -22.42 -4.47
N LEU A 17 -15.83 -23.54 -3.96
CA LEU A 17 -14.99 -24.63 -3.40
C LEU A 17 -13.92 -25.25 -4.35
N PRO A 18 -14.16 -25.53 -5.64
CA PRO A 18 -13.10 -25.95 -6.56
C PRO A 18 -12.21 -24.77 -7.02
N LEU A 19 -12.74 -23.55 -7.00
CA LEU A 19 -11.95 -22.35 -7.23
C LEU A 19 -11.01 -22.09 -6.06
N LEU A 20 -11.36 -22.47 -4.83
CA LEU A 20 -10.56 -22.26 -3.63
C LEU A 20 -9.22 -23.00 -3.72
N ILE A 21 -9.17 -24.20 -4.33
CA ILE A 21 -7.92 -24.94 -4.51
C ILE A 21 -7.02 -24.26 -5.56
N SER A 22 -7.59 -23.85 -6.70
CA SER A 22 -6.85 -23.07 -7.70
C SER A 22 -6.42 -21.69 -7.19
N VAL A 23 -7.26 -21.05 -6.37
CA VAL A 23 -7.00 -19.76 -5.73
C VAL A 23 -5.93 -19.91 -4.65
N LEU A 24 -5.90 -20.99 -3.88
CA LEU A 24 -4.84 -21.26 -2.90
C LEU A 24 -3.48 -21.39 -3.59
N LEU A 25 -3.41 -22.08 -4.73
CA LEU A 25 -2.19 -22.18 -5.52
C LEU A 25 -1.75 -20.82 -6.09
N VAL A 26 -2.69 -20.03 -6.62
CA VAL A 26 -2.39 -18.68 -7.17
C VAL A 26 -2.07 -17.65 -6.09
N ALA A 27 -2.73 -17.73 -4.92
CA ALA A 27 -2.46 -16.87 -3.77
C ALA A 27 -1.05 -17.06 -3.23
N SER A 28 -0.50 -18.28 -3.31
CA SER A 28 0.91 -18.53 -2.95
C SER A 28 1.92 -17.80 -3.84
N ALA A 29 1.51 -17.35 -5.04
CA ALA A 29 2.34 -16.57 -5.96
C ALA A 29 2.12 -15.05 -5.84
N ALA A 30 1.09 -14.59 -5.12
CA ALA A 30 0.83 -13.17 -4.86
C ALA A 30 1.71 -12.66 -3.71
N GLY A 31 3.00 -12.44 -3.98
CA GLY A 31 3.92 -11.83 -3.03
C GLY A 31 3.67 -10.33 -2.83
N CYS A 32 4.07 -9.78 -1.69
CA CYS A 32 4.12 -8.34 -1.43
C CYS A 32 5.55 -7.80 -1.54
N GLY A 33 5.70 -6.48 -1.64
CA GLY A 33 7.02 -5.83 -1.58
C GLY A 33 7.88 -5.94 -2.85
N GLN A 34 7.30 -6.37 -3.98
CA GLN A 34 8.00 -6.39 -5.26
C GLN A 34 7.79 -5.05 -5.99
N PRO A 35 8.84 -4.25 -6.26
CA PRO A 35 8.67 -2.97 -6.93
C PRO A 35 8.29 -3.20 -8.39
N ALA A 36 7.53 -2.29 -8.98
CA ALA A 36 7.18 -2.38 -10.40
C ALA A 36 8.38 -2.07 -11.32
N TYR A 37 9.44 -1.50 -10.77
CA TYR A 37 10.70 -1.21 -11.46
C TYR A 37 11.90 -1.78 -10.67
N PRO A 38 12.99 -2.22 -11.34
CA PRO A 38 14.18 -2.73 -10.66
C PRO A 38 14.78 -1.68 -9.73
N ALA A 39 15.01 -2.05 -8.47
CA ALA A 39 15.65 -1.15 -7.52
C ALA A 39 17.17 -1.05 -7.79
N HIS A 40 17.71 0.16 -7.75
CA HIS A 40 19.15 0.37 -7.72
C HIS A 40 19.70 0.03 -6.33
N SER A 41 20.87 -0.59 -6.27
CA SER A 41 21.49 -1.01 -4.99
C SER A 41 21.98 0.15 -4.13
N ARG A 42 22.11 1.35 -4.72
CA ARG A 42 22.56 2.55 -4.02
C ARG A 42 21.85 3.79 -4.54
N VAL A 43 21.23 4.53 -3.64
CA VAL A 43 20.67 5.86 -3.89
C VAL A 43 21.69 6.89 -3.42
N VAL A 44 22.13 7.79 -4.30
CA VAL A 44 23.02 8.91 -3.96
C VAL A 44 22.30 10.20 -4.34
N ASN A 45 22.16 11.15 -3.41
CA ASN A 45 21.40 12.40 -3.57
C ASN A 45 19.90 12.28 -3.88
N GLY A 46 19.42 11.06 -4.19
CA GLY A 46 18.03 10.84 -4.61
C GLY A 46 17.81 11.19 -6.08
N GLU A 47 16.78 10.60 -6.65
CA GLU A 47 16.26 10.93 -7.96
C GLU A 47 14.73 10.80 -7.92
N ASP A 48 14.05 11.47 -8.85
CA ASP A 48 12.62 11.31 -8.99
C ASP A 48 12.30 9.86 -9.37
N THR A 49 11.41 9.23 -8.62
CA THR A 49 11.02 7.85 -8.88
C THR A 49 10.16 7.77 -10.12
N VAL A 50 10.30 6.70 -10.90
CA VAL A 50 9.34 6.39 -11.97
C VAL A 50 7.94 6.27 -11.35
N PRO A 51 6.90 6.93 -11.88
CA PRO A 51 5.56 6.86 -11.32
C PRO A 51 5.10 5.41 -11.10
N TYR A 52 4.49 5.15 -9.94
CA TYR A 52 3.99 3.83 -9.53
C TYR A 52 5.05 2.73 -9.33
N SER A 53 6.35 3.05 -9.37
CA SER A 53 7.43 2.07 -9.11
C SER A 53 7.42 1.48 -7.70
N TRP A 54 6.95 2.27 -6.73
CA TRP A 54 6.82 1.92 -5.32
C TRP A 54 5.35 1.94 -4.92
N PRO A 55 4.56 0.91 -5.30
CA PRO A 55 3.09 0.96 -5.19
C PRO A 55 2.59 1.00 -3.74
N TRP A 56 3.41 0.63 -2.77
CA TRP A 56 3.10 0.73 -1.35
C TRP A 56 3.39 2.09 -0.73
N GLN A 57 3.95 3.05 -1.47
CA GLN A 57 4.27 4.37 -0.93
C GLN A 57 2.99 5.18 -0.69
N VAL A 58 2.75 5.57 0.57
CA VAL A 58 1.55 6.32 0.97
C VAL A 58 1.93 7.75 1.36
N SER A 59 1.07 8.71 0.97
CA SER A 59 1.10 10.10 1.43
C SER A 59 0.00 10.32 2.48
N LEU A 60 0.39 10.52 3.73
CA LEU A 60 -0.53 10.89 4.80
C LEU A 60 -0.82 12.38 4.73
N GLN A 61 -2.09 12.71 4.66
CA GLN A 61 -2.57 14.09 4.48
C GLN A 61 -3.61 14.44 5.53
N TYR A 62 -3.61 15.70 5.96
CA TYR A 62 -4.70 16.28 6.75
C TYR A 62 -5.40 17.36 5.94
N GLU A 63 -6.69 17.51 6.18
CA GLU A 63 -7.46 18.59 5.59
C GLU A 63 -7.30 19.86 6.44
N LYS A 64 -6.98 20.97 5.79
CA LYS A 64 -6.96 22.30 6.39
C LYS A 64 -7.41 23.33 5.38
N ASN A 65 -8.42 24.10 5.76
CA ASN A 65 -9.03 25.15 4.94
C ASN A 65 -9.54 24.63 3.58
N GLY A 66 -10.12 23.43 3.54
CA GLY A 66 -10.63 22.81 2.31
C GLY A 66 -9.56 22.28 1.35
N ALA A 67 -8.30 22.19 1.78
CA ALA A 67 -7.20 21.61 1.03
C ALA A 67 -6.51 20.50 1.82
N PHE A 68 -6.02 19.47 1.12
CA PHE A 68 -5.22 18.40 1.71
C PHE A 68 -3.74 18.75 1.70
N HIS A 69 -3.06 18.52 2.84
CA HIS A 69 -1.64 18.83 3.01
C HIS A 69 -0.88 17.60 3.47
N HIS A 70 0.19 17.26 2.75
CA HIS A 70 1.09 16.18 3.14
C HIS A 70 1.75 16.45 4.50
N THR A 71 1.87 15.42 5.33
CA THR A 71 2.55 15.49 6.63
C THR A 71 3.59 14.41 6.81
N CYS A 72 3.26 13.18 6.41
CA CYS A 72 4.11 12.02 6.65
C CYS A 72 3.97 10.99 5.53
N GLY A 73 4.94 10.09 5.45
CA GLY A 73 4.87 8.88 4.64
C GLY A 73 4.19 7.71 5.37
N GLY A 74 3.91 6.65 4.61
CA GLY A 74 3.50 5.36 5.12
C GLY A 74 3.73 4.24 4.10
N SER A 75 3.51 3.01 4.53
CA SER A 75 3.60 1.83 3.66
C SER A 75 2.29 1.05 3.68
N LEU A 76 1.72 0.78 2.51
CA LEU A 76 0.60 -0.14 2.37
C LEU A 76 1.09 -1.58 2.62
N ILE A 77 0.66 -2.17 3.74
CA ILE A 77 1.08 -3.52 4.16
C ILE A 77 0.03 -4.59 3.87
N ALA A 78 -1.22 -4.17 3.65
CA ALA A 78 -2.34 -4.99 3.16
C ALA A 78 -3.37 -4.05 2.50
N PRO A 79 -4.38 -4.57 1.76
CA PRO A 79 -5.28 -3.73 0.94
C PRO A 79 -5.85 -2.51 1.67
N ASP A 80 -6.26 -2.70 2.92
CA ASP A 80 -6.82 -1.62 3.72
C ASP A 80 -5.90 -1.22 4.88
N TRP A 81 -4.61 -1.56 4.91
CA TRP A 81 -3.78 -1.32 6.09
C TRP A 81 -2.49 -0.59 5.76
N VAL A 82 -2.29 0.55 6.42
CA VAL A 82 -1.09 1.38 6.26
C VAL A 82 -0.30 1.39 7.56
N MET A 83 1.00 1.13 7.45
CA MET A 83 1.97 1.29 8.53
C MET A 83 2.63 2.67 8.43
N THR A 84 2.70 3.39 9.55
CA THR A 84 3.44 4.66 9.67
C THR A 84 4.12 4.81 11.02
N ALA A 85 4.94 5.86 11.16
CA ALA A 85 5.61 6.22 12.39
C ALA A 85 4.64 6.74 13.46
N ALA A 86 4.95 6.50 14.72
CA ALA A 86 4.14 6.93 15.86
C ALA A 86 3.91 8.44 15.90
N HIS A 87 4.98 9.20 15.71
CA HIS A 87 4.97 10.65 15.80
C HIS A 87 4.17 11.33 14.68
N CYS A 88 3.75 10.59 13.65
CA CYS A 88 2.90 11.11 12.59
C CYS A 88 1.43 11.20 13.00
N ILE A 89 1.04 10.57 14.11
CA ILE A 89 -0.33 10.54 14.63
C ILE A 89 -0.33 11.16 16.03
N SER A 90 -1.15 12.19 16.22
CA SER A 90 -1.33 12.93 17.48
C SER A 90 -2.79 12.98 17.89
#